data_AF-A0A7S4NSG8-F1
#
_entry.id   AF-A0A7S4NSG8-F1
#
_cell.length_a   1.000
_cell.length_b   1.000
_cell.length_c   1.000
_cell.angle_alpha   90.00
_cell.angle_beta   90.00
_cell.angle_gamma   90.00
#
_symmetry.space_group_name_H-M   'P 1'
#
loop_
_entity.id
_entity.type
_entity.pdbx_description
1 polymer ?
#
loop_
_entity_poly.entity_id
_entity_poly.type
_entity_poly.pdbx_seq_one_letter_code
_entity_poly.pdbx_strand_id
1 'polypeptide(L)'
;EEELEGRMFRRCAAREDVCREEKIKASCNCTGDWFGDDCNYNFMVNSSYFPVHLKNTPCSCRRVSEWYQARRVLEAQIFSLHRTDGCNARDTVEISLDGKALGAQMHFLALGLSAALRKQRALVFDEDRWLYGRHENCKGRGRRCFFLSLFPSGCSRDSILAASNSSISRTRGWEAELQSTKETHIDVITTARHLREGLLPPPAFSHLGLFWWRSSLLSILTRKSFYLESLLREAKASMGWPEEERRGILGVHVRRGDSCLHAAMSASRPLCMPTNLYLNAIATMVSKYEFTAIFLATDSKEAIEGMTRFARKRGLKLVYQRFDRDVFSNSFFIEHMVENGFLETQIVTESTLVDLFLLAECDALVGGFSSQLSRLALSLLATRVGKPPPFISVDGYSWGRHALEEMWEVSQELLH
;
A
#
# COMPACT_ATOMS: atom_id res chain seq x y z
N GLU A 1 -6.90 11.11 -14.13
CA GLU A 1 -6.00 11.63 -13.08
C GLU A 1 -5.65 13.10 -13.26
N GLU A 2 -5.12 13.54 -14.41
CA GLU A 2 -4.84 14.98 -14.66
C GLU A 2 -6.06 15.90 -14.46
N GLU A 3 -7.28 15.43 -14.76
CA GLU A 3 -8.50 16.22 -14.55
C GLU A 3 -8.94 16.31 -13.08
N LEU A 4 -8.64 15.27 -12.27
CA LEU A 4 -8.92 15.22 -10.82
C LEU A 4 -7.86 16.03 -10.05
N GLU A 5 -6.59 15.88 -10.41
CA GLU A 5 -5.49 16.70 -9.89
C GLU A 5 -5.64 18.18 -10.30
N GLY A 6 -6.07 18.44 -11.54
CA GLY A 6 -6.33 19.78 -12.04
C GLY A 6 -7.53 20.48 -11.37
N ARG A 7 -8.61 19.75 -11.04
CA ARG A 7 -9.74 20.29 -10.26
C ARG A 7 -9.35 20.62 -8.81
N MET A 8 -8.46 19.83 -8.21
CA MET A 8 -7.96 20.08 -6.86
C MET A 8 -7.08 21.33 -6.81
N PHE A 9 -6.19 21.51 -7.80
CA PHE A 9 -5.35 22.71 -7.90
C PHE A 9 -6.13 24.01 -8.16
N ARG A 10 -7.18 23.99 -9.01
CA ARG A 10 -7.99 25.19 -9.30
C ARG A 10 -8.78 25.71 -8.10
N ARG A 11 -9.18 24.84 -7.16
CA ARG A 11 -9.83 25.26 -5.90
C ARG A 11 -8.87 25.93 -4.92
N CYS A 12 -7.56 25.74 -5.11
CA CYS A 12 -6.55 26.12 -4.13
C CYS A 12 -5.93 27.51 -4.35
N ALA A 13 -6.01 28.06 -5.57
CA ALA A 13 -5.51 29.39 -5.88
C ALA A 13 -6.42 30.55 -5.38
N ALA A 14 -7.60 30.27 -4.81
CA ALA A 14 -8.66 31.26 -4.64
C ALA A 14 -8.90 31.80 -3.21
N ARG A 15 -8.15 31.38 -2.17
CA ARG A 15 -8.38 31.85 -0.78
C ARG A 15 -7.09 31.95 0.06
N GLU A 16 -6.35 33.04 -0.11
CA GLU A 16 -5.20 33.39 0.76
C GLU A 16 -5.62 33.89 2.16
N ASP A 17 -6.84 34.38 2.33
CA ASP A 17 -7.24 35.12 3.55
C ASP A 17 -7.49 34.26 4.80
N VAL A 18 -7.54 32.93 4.68
CA VAL A 18 -7.90 32.01 5.79
C VAL A 18 -6.67 31.58 6.63
N CYS A 19 -5.45 31.97 6.26
CA CYS A 19 -4.22 31.48 6.91
C CYS A 19 -3.58 32.46 7.91
N ARG A 20 -4.31 33.49 8.37
CA ARG A 20 -3.75 34.52 9.26
C ARG A 20 -3.73 34.18 10.75
N GLU A 21 -4.23 33.02 11.18
CA GLU A 21 -4.05 32.61 12.57
C GLU A 21 -2.66 32.02 12.80
N GLU A 22 -1.83 32.72 13.58
CA GLU A 22 -0.42 32.37 13.85
C GLU A 22 -0.21 30.94 14.37
N LYS A 23 -1.22 30.31 14.98
CA LYS A 23 -1.15 28.92 15.47
C LYS A 23 -1.16 27.86 14.36
N ILE A 24 -1.64 28.18 13.16
CA ILE A 24 -1.66 27.24 12.02
C ILE A 24 -0.28 27.13 11.35
N LYS A 25 0.64 28.07 11.58
CA LYS A 25 1.97 28.07 10.95
C LYS A 25 2.90 26.95 11.45
N ALA A 26 2.69 26.42 12.65
CA ALA A 26 3.59 25.42 13.24
C ALA A 26 3.40 24.00 12.65
N SER A 27 2.15 23.60 12.34
CA SER A 27 1.81 22.23 11.93
C SER A 27 2.31 21.81 10.55
N CYS A 28 2.71 22.78 9.70
CA CYS A 28 3.09 22.54 8.31
C CYS A 28 4.60 22.38 8.06
N ASN A 29 5.45 22.35 9.10
CA ASN A 29 6.91 22.38 8.96
C ASN A 29 7.65 21.18 9.57
N CYS A 30 6.96 20.10 9.95
CA CYS A 30 7.66 18.93 10.51
C CYS A 30 8.59 18.28 9.48
N THR A 31 9.77 17.88 9.92
CA THR A 31 10.79 17.24 9.09
C THR A 31 10.74 15.72 9.21
N GLY A 32 11.01 15.02 8.10
CA GLY A 32 11.11 13.56 8.11
C GLY A 32 9.79 12.88 8.51
N ASP A 33 9.91 11.85 9.34
CA ASP A 33 8.79 11.03 9.83
C ASP A 33 7.97 11.68 10.95
N TRP A 34 8.32 12.89 11.36
CA TRP A 34 7.56 13.63 12.37
C TRP A 34 6.32 14.28 11.76
N PHE A 35 5.22 14.29 12.49
CA PHE A 35 3.95 14.87 12.08
C PHE A 35 3.10 15.27 13.28
N GLY A 36 1.92 15.82 13.02
CA GLY A 36 1.05 16.41 14.04
C GLY A 36 1.03 17.92 13.96
N ASP A 37 0.10 18.52 14.69
CA ASP A 37 -0.04 19.98 14.74
C ASP A 37 1.19 20.67 15.38
N ASP A 38 1.95 19.92 16.17
CA ASP A 38 3.11 20.31 16.95
C ASP A 38 4.35 19.46 16.64
N CYS A 39 4.30 18.63 15.60
CA CYS A 39 5.36 17.70 15.21
C CYS A 39 5.77 16.68 16.30
N ASN A 40 4.89 16.37 17.25
CA ASN A 40 5.19 15.44 18.35
C ASN A 40 4.84 13.96 18.06
N TYR A 41 4.34 13.66 16.86
CA TYR A 41 4.03 12.28 16.45
C TYR A 41 5.06 11.78 15.46
N ASN A 42 5.34 10.47 15.47
CA ASN A 42 6.28 9.82 14.57
C ASN A 42 5.74 8.45 14.13
N PHE A 43 5.82 8.14 12.83
CA PHE A 43 5.22 6.91 12.27
C PHE A 43 5.93 5.63 12.72
N MET A 44 7.16 5.76 13.21
CA MET A 44 7.94 4.66 13.75
C MET A 44 7.55 4.32 15.19
N VAL A 45 6.92 5.24 15.91
CA VAL A 45 6.66 5.12 17.35
C VAL A 45 5.17 5.08 17.67
N ASN A 46 4.39 5.97 17.07
CA ASN A 46 2.98 6.12 17.40
C ASN A 46 2.10 5.12 16.63
N SER A 47 1.23 4.44 17.37
CA SER A 47 0.20 3.54 16.84
C SER A 47 -1.15 4.24 16.62
N SER A 48 -1.28 5.50 17.01
CA SER A 48 -2.48 6.30 16.77
C SER A 48 -2.15 7.77 16.54
N TYR A 49 -3.04 8.44 15.83
CA TYR A 49 -2.97 9.87 15.58
C TYR A 49 -4.36 10.48 15.46
N PHE A 50 -4.53 11.63 16.11
CA PHE A 50 -5.79 12.35 16.15
C PHE A 50 -5.59 13.85 15.92
N PRO A 51 -5.52 14.32 14.65
CA PRO A 51 -5.41 15.75 14.36
C PRO A 51 -6.56 16.54 14.99
N VAL A 52 -6.36 17.84 15.25
CA VAL A 52 -7.44 18.70 15.76
C VAL A 52 -8.60 18.79 14.75
N HIS A 53 -8.30 18.81 13.45
CA HIS A 53 -9.31 18.93 12.39
C HIS A 53 -9.25 17.75 11.40
N LEU A 54 -10.41 17.13 11.14
CA LEU A 54 -10.57 16.08 10.12
C LEU A 54 -10.48 16.64 8.70
N LYS A 55 -11.28 17.68 8.43
CA LYS A 55 -11.37 18.34 7.13
C LYS A 55 -10.74 19.74 7.23
N ASN A 56 -9.74 19.97 6.37
CA ASN A 56 -8.96 21.19 6.18
C ASN A 56 -7.88 21.54 7.23
N THR A 57 -6.66 21.66 6.72
CA THR A 57 -6.16 23.00 6.40
C THR A 57 -6.00 23.05 4.87
N PRO A 58 -6.23 24.21 4.22
CA PRO A 58 -6.26 24.32 2.75
C PRO A 58 -4.95 23.84 2.11
N CYS A 59 -4.90 23.79 0.78
CA CYS A 59 -3.66 23.72 0.00
C CYS A 59 -2.56 24.73 0.40
N SER A 60 -2.84 25.65 1.33
CA SER A 60 -1.88 26.51 1.99
C SER A 60 -0.95 25.79 2.98
N CYS A 61 -1.23 24.54 3.38
CA CYS A 61 -0.25 23.80 4.17
C CYS A 61 0.92 23.41 3.27
N ARG A 62 2.08 24.04 3.52
CA ARG A 62 3.34 23.82 2.79
C ARG A 62 3.62 22.33 2.59
N ARG A 63 3.42 21.51 3.62
CA ARG A 63 3.68 20.07 3.60
C ARG A 63 2.84 19.31 2.58
N VAL A 64 1.58 19.68 2.39
CA VAL A 64 0.71 19.04 1.39
C VAL A 64 1.22 19.35 -0.02
N SER A 65 1.58 20.62 -0.27
CA SER A 65 2.17 21.03 -1.55
C SER A 65 3.50 20.34 -1.81
N GLU A 66 4.39 20.33 -0.81
CA GLU A 66 5.69 19.64 -0.86
C GLU A 66 5.53 18.13 -1.09
N TRP A 67 4.55 17.48 -0.44
CA TRP A 67 4.24 16.07 -0.65
C TRP A 67 3.98 15.77 -2.13
N TYR A 68 3.08 16.54 -2.76
CA TYR A 68 2.72 16.31 -4.17
C TYR A 68 3.85 16.73 -5.12
N GLN A 69 4.53 17.85 -4.87
CA GLN A 69 5.63 18.31 -5.72
C GLN A 69 6.78 17.31 -5.72
N ALA A 70 7.23 16.88 -4.54
CA ALA A 70 8.29 15.88 -4.43
C ALA A 70 7.86 14.54 -5.06
N ARG A 71 6.58 14.17 -4.93
CA ARG A 71 6.06 12.92 -5.53
C ARG A 71 6.10 12.99 -7.05
N ARG A 72 5.75 14.12 -7.65
CA ARG A 72 5.85 14.32 -9.11
C ARG A 72 7.29 14.21 -9.60
N VAL A 73 8.24 14.78 -8.85
CA VAL A 73 9.68 14.64 -9.17
C VAL A 73 10.10 13.18 -9.09
N LEU A 74 9.72 12.47 -8.03
CA LEU A 74 9.99 11.04 -7.85
C LEU A 74 9.38 10.19 -8.98
N GLU A 75 8.13 10.44 -9.33
CA GLU A 75 7.44 9.71 -10.41
C GLU A 75 8.13 9.92 -11.76
N ALA A 76 8.53 11.16 -12.08
CA ALA A 76 9.30 11.46 -13.27
C ALA A 76 10.66 10.71 -13.29
N GLN A 77 11.35 10.64 -12.15
CA GLN A 77 12.59 9.89 -12.01
C GLN A 77 12.38 8.39 -12.24
N ILE A 78 11.36 7.80 -11.59
CA ILE A 78 11.01 6.38 -11.78
C ILE A 78 10.73 6.10 -13.25
N PHE A 79 9.90 6.91 -13.89
CA PHE A 79 9.58 6.70 -15.30
C PHE A 79 10.77 6.92 -16.22
N SER A 80 11.65 7.87 -15.93
CA SER A 80 12.89 8.04 -16.69
C SER A 80 13.79 6.83 -16.57
N LEU A 81 13.87 6.19 -15.39
CA LEU A 81 14.67 4.97 -15.19
C LEU A 81 14.10 3.77 -15.93
N HIS A 82 12.78 3.69 -16.10
CA HIS A 82 12.13 2.58 -16.79
C HIS A 82 11.86 2.89 -18.29
N ARG A 83 12.16 4.11 -18.75
CA ARG A 83 12.07 4.47 -20.16
C ARG A 83 13.33 3.99 -20.87
N THR A 84 13.23 2.82 -21.50
CA THR A 84 14.31 2.23 -22.27
C THR A 84 13.91 2.15 -23.74
N ASP A 85 14.77 2.60 -24.64
CA ASP A 85 14.59 2.39 -26.07
C ASP A 85 14.58 0.87 -26.35
N GLY A 86 13.44 0.34 -26.77
CA GLY A 86 13.29 -1.07 -27.15
C GLY A 86 13.47 -2.08 -26.01
N CYS A 87 12.89 -1.82 -24.83
CA CYS A 87 12.99 -2.68 -23.62
C CYS A 87 14.43 -2.89 -23.08
N ASN A 88 15.41 -2.15 -23.59
CA ASN A 88 16.81 -2.32 -23.22
C ASN A 88 17.16 -1.58 -21.92
N ALA A 89 16.77 -2.17 -20.78
CA ALA A 89 17.24 -1.70 -19.49
C ALA A 89 18.67 -2.17 -19.25
N ARG A 90 19.62 -1.24 -19.24
CA ARG A 90 20.98 -1.52 -18.76
C ARG A 90 20.94 -1.63 -17.25
N ASP A 91 21.52 -2.70 -16.71
CA ASP A 91 21.62 -2.98 -15.28
C ASP A 91 20.29 -2.90 -14.53
N THR A 92 19.70 -4.04 -14.23
CA THR A 92 18.42 -4.13 -13.54
C THR A 92 18.61 -4.41 -12.04
N VAL A 93 17.59 -4.10 -11.25
CA VAL A 93 17.37 -4.70 -9.93
C VAL A 93 16.19 -5.63 -10.09
N GLU A 94 16.45 -6.92 -9.94
CA GLU A 94 15.40 -7.93 -10.02
C GLU A 94 14.86 -8.25 -8.62
N ILE A 95 13.54 -8.44 -8.53
CA ILE A 95 12.87 -8.96 -7.33
C ILE A 95 11.84 -10.01 -7.73
N SER A 96 11.78 -11.09 -6.95
CA SER A 96 10.69 -12.07 -7.01
C SER A 96 9.56 -11.70 -6.04
N LEU A 97 8.32 -11.97 -6.43
CA LEU A 97 7.12 -11.77 -5.62
C LEU A 97 6.52 -13.09 -5.10
N ASP A 98 7.12 -14.21 -5.46
CA ASP A 98 6.56 -15.53 -5.17
C ASP A 98 6.52 -15.83 -3.66
N GLY A 99 5.52 -16.61 -3.26
CA GLY A 99 5.33 -17.07 -1.88
C GLY A 99 4.93 -15.98 -0.88
N LYS A 100 4.53 -14.79 -1.35
CA LYS A 100 4.18 -13.64 -0.48
C LYS A 100 2.72 -13.25 -0.67
N ALA A 101 2.07 -12.86 0.42
CA ALA A 101 0.72 -12.29 0.40
C ALA A 101 0.68 -10.94 -0.35
N LEU A 102 -0.46 -10.59 -0.95
CA LEU A 102 -0.65 -9.38 -1.77
C LEU A 102 -0.08 -8.10 -1.12
N GLY A 103 -0.43 -7.85 0.14
CA GLY A 103 0.06 -6.69 0.88
C GLY A 103 1.59 -6.69 1.01
N ALA A 104 2.17 -7.85 1.36
CA ALA A 104 3.62 -8.00 1.46
C ALA A 104 4.31 -7.79 0.10
N GLN A 105 3.77 -8.35 -0.98
CA GLN A 105 4.31 -8.16 -2.33
C GLN A 105 4.40 -6.67 -2.71
N MET A 106 3.39 -5.86 -2.39
CA MET A 106 3.44 -4.42 -2.68
C MET A 106 4.53 -3.69 -1.88
N HIS A 107 4.73 -4.05 -0.60
CA HIS A 107 5.82 -3.46 0.20
C HIS A 107 7.21 -3.93 -0.28
N PHE A 108 7.35 -5.19 -0.70
CA PHE A 108 8.57 -5.71 -1.32
C PHE A 108 8.87 -5.02 -2.66
N LEU A 109 7.85 -4.78 -3.50
CA LEU A 109 7.99 -3.96 -4.71
C LEU A 109 8.49 -2.55 -4.38
N ALA A 110 7.95 -1.90 -3.33
CA ALA A 110 8.41 -0.59 -2.90
C ALA A 110 9.85 -0.61 -2.37
N LEU A 111 10.28 -1.68 -1.70
CA LEU A 111 11.67 -1.89 -1.30
C LEU A 111 12.60 -2.05 -2.50
N GLY A 112 12.25 -2.92 -3.44
CA GLY A 112 13.03 -3.10 -4.67
C GLY A 112 13.10 -1.82 -5.49
N LEU A 113 11.99 -1.09 -5.63
CA LEU A 113 11.97 0.18 -6.37
C LEU A 113 12.86 1.24 -5.73
N SER A 114 12.88 1.30 -4.39
CA SER A 114 13.80 2.15 -3.64
C SER A 114 15.27 1.77 -3.91
N ALA A 115 15.59 0.47 -3.92
CA ALA A 115 16.93 -0.01 -4.23
C ALA A 115 17.34 0.32 -5.68
N ALA A 116 16.44 0.13 -6.64
CA ALA A 116 16.59 0.49 -8.04
C ALA A 116 16.90 2.00 -8.21
N LEU A 117 16.13 2.87 -7.54
CA LEU A 117 16.36 4.32 -7.54
C LEU A 117 17.74 4.71 -6.98
N ARG A 118 18.16 4.08 -5.88
CA ARG A 118 19.50 4.32 -5.30
C ARG A 118 20.62 3.90 -6.25
N LYS A 119 20.43 2.81 -7.01
CA LYS A 119 21.41 2.29 -7.96
C LYS A 119 21.34 2.95 -9.33
N GLN A 120 20.35 3.81 -9.59
CA GLN A 120 20.03 4.34 -10.93
C GLN A 120 19.83 3.21 -11.94
N ARG A 121 19.05 2.20 -11.53
CA ARG A 121 18.74 0.98 -12.29
C ARG A 121 17.23 0.84 -12.45
N ALA A 122 16.79 0.18 -13.51
CA ALA A 122 15.38 -0.19 -13.64
C ALA A 122 15.04 -1.31 -12.65
N LEU A 123 13.87 -1.24 -12.01
CA LEU A 123 13.33 -2.37 -11.28
C LEU A 123 12.72 -3.34 -12.29
N VAL A 124 13.00 -4.63 -12.16
CA VAL A 124 12.38 -5.70 -12.96
C VAL A 124 11.78 -6.73 -12.02
N PHE A 125 10.57 -7.16 -12.35
CA PHE A 125 9.81 -8.17 -11.61
C PHE A 125 8.76 -8.78 -12.54
N ASP A 126 8.17 -9.88 -12.13
CA ASP A 126 7.23 -10.60 -12.96
C ASP A 126 5.82 -10.03 -12.90
N GLU A 127 5.44 -9.24 -13.91
CA GLU A 127 4.07 -8.73 -14.02
C GLU A 127 3.10 -9.76 -14.60
N ASP A 128 3.55 -10.60 -15.54
CA ASP A 128 2.68 -11.46 -16.34
C ASP A 128 2.32 -12.74 -15.60
N ARG A 129 3.25 -13.29 -14.82
CA ARG A 129 3.05 -14.47 -13.96
C ARG A 129 2.58 -14.09 -12.56
N TRP A 130 2.11 -12.87 -12.33
CA TRP A 130 1.61 -12.47 -11.01
C TRP A 130 0.41 -13.31 -10.56
N LEU A 131 0.55 -14.08 -9.47
CA LEU A 131 -0.44 -15.07 -9.00
C LEU A 131 -1.85 -14.50 -8.93
N TYR A 132 -2.01 -13.32 -8.33
CA TYR A 132 -3.30 -12.66 -8.14
C TYR A 132 -3.98 -12.24 -9.46
N GLY A 133 -3.23 -12.12 -10.56
CA GLY A 133 -3.78 -11.86 -11.90
C GLY A 133 -4.00 -13.11 -12.75
N ARG A 134 -3.78 -14.31 -12.21
CA ARG A 134 -3.95 -15.58 -12.93
C ARG A 134 -5.40 -16.09 -12.83
N HIS A 135 -6.32 -15.37 -13.47
CA HIS A 135 -7.72 -15.81 -13.63
C HIS A 135 -8.30 -15.31 -14.97
N GLU A 136 -9.45 -15.87 -15.35
CA GLU A 136 -10.04 -15.72 -16.69
C GLU A 136 -10.26 -14.26 -17.09
N ASN A 137 -10.82 -13.44 -16.20
CA ASN A 137 -11.07 -12.01 -16.45
C ASN A 137 -9.80 -11.22 -16.80
N CYS A 138 -8.65 -11.65 -16.29
CA CYS A 138 -7.39 -10.97 -16.55
C CYS A 138 -6.75 -11.35 -17.88
N LYS A 139 -7.19 -12.45 -18.53
CA LYS A 139 -6.72 -12.88 -19.86
C LYS A 139 -5.18 -12.92 -19.96
N GLY A 140 -4.52 -13.42 -18.91
CA GLY A 140 -3.06 -13.51 -18.85
C GLY A 140 -2.32 -12.17 -18.67
N ARG A 141 -3.01 -11.07 -18.39
CA ARG A 141 -2.37 -9.76 -18.14
C ARG A 141 -1.66 -9.67 -16.78
N GLY A 142 -1.83 -10.68 -15.91
CA GLY A 142 -1.24 -10.73 -14.59
C GLY A 142 -1.53 -9.44 -13.79
N ARG A 143 -0.49 -8.80 -13.29
CA ARG A 143 -0.55 -7.53 -12.54
C ARG A 143 -1.15 -6.37 -13.34
N ARG A 144 -0.90 -6.34 -14.66
CA ARG A 144 -1.39 -5.28 -15.56
C ARG A 144 -2.92 -5.28 -15.68
N CYS A 145 -3.56 -6.35 -15.25
CA CYS A 145 -5.00 -6.40 -15.09
C CYS A 145 -5.52 -5.36 -14.10
N PHE A 146 -4.81 -5.13 -12.99
CA PHE A 146 -5.27 -4.30 -11.87
C PHE A 146 -4.50 -2.98 -11.74
N PHE A 147 -3.25 -2.97 -12.14
CA PHE A 147 -2.37 -1.81 -11.98
C PHE A 147 -1.73 -1.40 -13.31
N LEU A 148 -1.39 -0.12 -13.42
CA LEU A 148 -0.56 0.36 -14.52
C LEU A 148 0.85 -0.26 -14.37
N SER A 149 1.44 -0.62 -15.51
CA SER A 149 2.81 -1.15 -15.58
C SER A 149 3.83 -0.05 -15.32
N LEU A 150 4.98 -0.42 -14.74
CA LEU A 150 6.16 0.44 -14.75
C LEU A 150 6.96 0.31 -16.07
N PHE A 151 6.75 -0.78 -16.81
CA PHE A 151 7.46 -1.06 -18.03
C PHE A 151 6.84 -0.30 -19.21
N PRO A 152 7.65 0.05 -20.23
CA PRO A 152 7.11 0.55 -21.49
C PRO A 152 6.13 -0.45 -22.11
N SER A 153 5.15 0.06 -22.85
CA SER A 153 4.16 -0.77 -23.55
C SER A 153 4.85 -1.84 -24.41
N GLY A 154 4.46 -3.10 -24.20
CA GLY A 154 5.00 -4.24 -24.94
C GLY A 154 6.24 -4.89 -24.32
N CYS A 155 6.84 -4.29 -23.29
CA CYS A 155 7.93 -4.92 -22.56
C CYS A 155 7.40 -5.87 -21.47
N SER A 156 8.00 -7.05 -21.40
CA SER A 156 7.89 -8.00 -20.28
C SER A 156 9.23 -8.11 -19.54
N ARG A 157 9.22 -8.72 -18.35
CA ARG A 157 10.45 -9.10 -17.62
C ARG A 157 11.45 -9.79 -18.55
N ASP A 158 11.01 -10.83 -19.27
CA ASP A 158 11.89 -11.64 -20.11
C ASP A 158 12.47 -10.84 -21.27
N SER A 159 11.68 -9.95 -21.89
CA SER A 159 12.18 -9.07 -22.95
C SER A 159 13.26 -8.10 -22.45
N ILE A 160 13.10 -7.58 -21.23
CA ILE A 160 14.05 -6.64 -20.62
C ILE A 160 15.35 -7.37 -20.26
N LEU A 161 15.25 -8.56 -19.65
CA LEU A 161 16.41 -9.36 -19.28
C LEU A 161 17.17 -9.88 -20.51
N ALA A 162 16.46 -10.30 -21.56
CA ALA A 162 17.07 -10.73 -22.82
C ALA A 162 17.86 -9.58 -23.48
N ALA A 163 17.30 -8.37 -23.49
CA ALA A 163 17.99 -7.18 -24.01
C ALA A 163 19.24 -6.85 -23.18
N SER A 164 19.17 -6.92 -21.85
CA SER A 164 20.30 -6.69 -20.95
C SER A 164 21.45 -7.68 -21.21
N ASN A 165 21.16 -8.98 -21.30
CA ASN A 165 22.18 -10.03 -21.49
C ASN A 165 22.90 -9.92 -22.85
N SER A 166 22.20 -9.48 -23.89
CA SER A 166 22.80 -9.26 -25.22
C SER A 166 23.93 -8.22 -25.21
N SER A 167 23.92 -7.28 -24.25
CA SER A 167 24.92 -6.22 -24.12
C SER A 167 26.18 -6.66 -23.36
N ILE A 168 26.07 -7.65 -22.47
CA ILE A 168 27.18 -8.19 -21.67
C ILE A 168 28.03 -9.20 -22.46
N SER A 169 27.43 -9.89 -23.45
CA SER A 169 28.09 -10.89 -24.30
C SER A 169 29.29 -10.36 -25.11
N ARG A 170 29.49 -9.04 -25.24
CA ARG A 170 30.64 -8.48 -25.97
C ARG A 170 31.92 -8.29 -25.13
N THR A 171 31.91 -8.51 -23.81
CA THR A 171 33.08 -8.20 -22.96
C THR A 171 33.52 -9.26 -21.94
N ARG A 172 32.85 -10.41 -21.80
CA ARG A 172 33.34 -11.48 -20.90
C ARG A 172 33.33 -12.83 -21.57
N GLY A 173 34.54 -13.33 -21.85
CA GLY A 173 34.76 -14.72 -22.21
C GLY A 173 34.52 -15.66 -21.03
N TRP A 174 33.99 -16.83 -21.34
CA TRP A 174 34.05 -18.14 -20.64
C TRP A 174 33.66 -18.28 -19.15
N GLU A 175 33.60 -17.22 -18.33
CA GLU A 175 33.21 -17.34 -16.91
C GLU A 175 31.69 -17.37 -16.66
N ALA A 176 30.86 -17.03 -17.66
CA ALA A 176 29.40 -16.95 -17.51
C ALA A 176 28.67 -18.30 -17.60
N GLU A 177 29.34 -19.36 -18.07
CA GLU A 177 28.70 -20.65 -18.41
C GLU A 177 28.58 -21.60 -17.19
N LEU A 178 29.22 -21.27 -16.06
CA LEU A 178 29.18 -22.08 -14.83
C LEU A 178 28.08 -21.68 -13.82
N GLN A 179 27.23 -20.68 -14.12
CA GLN A 179 26.20 -20.17 -13.21
C GLN A 179 24.77 -20.69 -13.47
N SER A 180 24.51 -21.40 -14.58
CA SER A 180 23.13 -21.74 -14.99
C SER A 180 22.47 -22.91 -14.24
N THR A 181 23.08 -23.46 -13.18
CA THR A 181 22.51 -24.58 -12.40
C THR A 181 22.38 -24.30 -10.90
N LYS A 182 22.64 -23.05 -10.46
CA LYS A 182 22.48 -22.58 -9.06
C LYS A 182 21.47 -21.42 -8.92
N GLU A 183 20.53 -21.30 -9.86
CA GLU A 183 19.70 -20.09 -10.02
C GLU A 183 18.69 -19.84 -8.90
N THR A 184 18.26 -20.86 -8.14
CA THR A 184 17.25 -20.65 -7.07
C THR A 184 17.82 -20.06 -5.77
N HIS A 185 19.05 -20.38 -5.38
CA HIS A 185 19.65 -19.87 -4.13
C HIS A 185 20.31 -18.49 -4.30
N ILE A 186 20.79 -18.15 -5.50
CA ILE A 186 21.41 -16.84 -5.77
C ILE A 186 20.36 -15.73 -5.79
N ASP A 187 19.11 -16.04 -6.16
CA ASP A 187 18.03 -15.07 -6.28
C ASP A 187 17.59 -14.52 -4.91
N VAL A 188 17.49 -15.38 -3.89
CA VAL A 188 17.10 -14.97 -2.53
C VAL A 188 18.15 -14.07 -1.87
N ILE A 189 19.43 -14.45 -1.94
CA ILE A 189 20.53 -13.66 -1.34
C ILE A 189 20.68 -12.31 -2.04
N THR A 190 20.57 -12.31 -3.37
CA THR A 190 20.65 -11.09 -4.17
C THR A 190 19.48 -10.15 -3.87
N THR A 191 18.26 -10.70 -3.83
CA THR A 191 17.05 -9.97 -3.44
C THR A 191 17.20 -9.37 -2.05
N ALA A 192 17.60 -10.15 -1.04
CA ALA A 192 17.75 -9.66 0.34
C ALA A 192 18.77 -8.51 0.47
N ARG A 193 19.90 -8.59 -0.24
CA ARG A 193 20.87 -7.48 -0.31
C ARG A 193 20.26 -6.23 -0.94
N HIS A 194 19.54 -6.37 -2.05
CA HIS A 194 18.86 -5.24 -2.69
C HIS A 194 17.81 -4.62 -1.77
N LEU A 195 17.01 -5.43 -1.08
CA LEU A 195 15.98 -4.95 -0.16
C LEU A 195 16.58 -4.15 1.00
N ARG A 196 17.72 -4.58 1.55
CA ARG A 196 18.46 -3.82 2.58
C ARG A 196 18.87 -2.43 2.10
N GLU A 197 19.35 -2.32 0.87
CA GLU A 197 19.66 -1.02 0.29
C GLU A 197 18.41 -0.18 0.04
N GLY A 198 17.28 -0.84 -0.26
CA GLY A 198 15.99 -0.21 -0.43
C GLY A 198 15.37 0.36 0.84
N LEU A 199 15.90 0.07 2.03
CA LEU A 199 15.28 0.42 3.33
C LEU A 199 15.13 1.92 3.59
N LEU A 200 16.09 2.71 3.12
CA LEU A 200 16.15 4.15 3.36
C LEU A 200 15.89 4.94 2.08
N PRO A 201 15.25 6.12 2.17
CA PRO A 201 15.14 7.03 1.04
C PRO A 201 16.52 7.46 0.51
N PRO A 202 16.67 7.71 -0.79
CA PRO A 202 17.85 8.39 -1.34
C PRO A 202 18.06 9.76 -0.69
N PRO A 203 19.30 10.29 -0.64
CA PRO A 203 19.60 11.58 0.00
C PRO A 203 18.73 12.75 -0.50
N ALA A 204 18.35 12.76 -1.78
CA ALA A 204 17.49 13.79 -2.36
C ALA A 204 16.09 13.86 -1.71
N PHE A 205 15.63 12.77 -1.09
CA PHE A 205 14.30 12.65 -0.50
C PHE A 205 14.32 12.36 1.01
N SER A 206 15.49 12.24 1.63
CA SER A 206 15.60 11.83 3.04
C SER A 206 14.91 12.80 4.01
N HIS A 207 14.87 14.08 3.67
CA HIS A 207 14.22 15.13 4.46
C HIS A 207 12.68 14.97 4.57
N LEU A 208 12.06 14.19 3.67
CA LEU A 208 10.61 13.95 3.66
C LEU A 208 10.19 12.78 4.56
N GLY A 209 11.15 11.97 5.00
CA GLY A 209 10.92 10.82 5.90
C GLY A 209 10.63 9.52 5.17
N LEU A 210 10.77 8.41 5.92
CA LEU A 210 10.55 7.06 5.42
C LEU A 210 9.07 6.80 5.09
N PHE A 211 8.14 7.35 5.87
CA PHE A 211 6.71 7.20 5.63
C PHE A 211 6.29 7.83 4.31
N TRP A 212 6.72 9.07 4.05
CA TRP A 212 6.47 9.74 2.78
C TRP A 212 7.05 8.94 1.61
N TRP A 213 8.30 8.51 1.75
CA TRP A 213 9.01 7.75 0.74
C TRP A 213 8.25 6.48 0.35
N ARG A 214 7.95 5.62 1.34
CA ARG A 214 7.23 4.36 1.13
C ARG A 214 5.84 4.59 0.56
N SER A 215 5.09 5.53 1.12
CA SER A 215 3.73 5.83 0.68
C SER A 215 3.69 6.28 -0.78
N SER A 216 4.66 7.11 -1.18
CA SER A 216 4.77 7.59 -2.56
C SER A 216 5.12 6.46 -3.53
N LEU A 217 6.08 5.59 -3.18
CA LEU A 217 6.43 4.44 -4.00
C LEU A 217 5.25 3.47 -4.14
N LEU A 218 4.58 3.13 -3.04
CA LEU A 218 3.39 2.28 -3.05
C LEU A 218 2.29 2.87 -3.93
N SER A 219 2.01 4.17 -3.81
CA SER A 219 0.99 4.83 -4.64
C SER A 219 1.32 4.80 -6.13
N ILE A 220 2.60 4.88 -6.52
CA ILE A 220 3.03 4.77 -7.93
C ILE A 220 2.91 3.32 -8.42
N LEU A 221 3.34 2.37 -7.58
CA LEU A 221 3.26 0.93 -7.81
C LEU A 221 1.84 0.39 -7.79
N THR A 222 0.85 1.10 -7.26
CA THR A 222 -0.55 0.65 -7.23
C THR A 222 -1.47 1.60 -7.99
N ARG A 223 -0.95 2.34 -8.97
CA ARG A 223 -1.82 3.14 -9.86
C ARG A 223 -2.79 2.22 -10.56
N LYS A 224 -4.08 2.52 -10.41
CA LYS A 224 -5.17 1.63 -10.82
C LYS A 224 -5.26 1.54 -12.34
N SER A 225 -5.51 0.35 -12.85
CA SER A 225 -5.92 0.16 -14.23
C SER A 225 -7.39 0.58 -14.42
N PHE A 226 -7.82 0.74 -15.68
CA PHE A 226 -9.23 0.98 -15.99
C PHE A 226 -10.15 -0.13 -15.46
N TYR A 227 -9.66 -1.38 -15.44
CA TYR A 227 -10.42 -2.52 -14.96
C TYR A 227 -10.68 -2.42 -13.45
N LEU A 228 -9.65 -2.14 -12.65
CA LEU A 228 -9.82 -1.96 -11.21
C LEU A 228 -10.68 -0.73 -10.87
N GLU A 229 -10.57 0.36 -11.63
CA GLU A 229 -11.48 1.51 -11.50
C GLU A 229 -12.94 1.15 -11.77
N SER A 230 -13.19 0.27 -12.74
CA SER A 230 -14.53 -0.22 -13.04
C SER A 230 -15.09 -1.07 -11.90
N LEU A 231 -14.28 -2.01 -11.37
CA LEU A 231 -14.64 -2.81 -10.21
C LEU A 231 -14.98 -1.94 -8.99
N LEU A 232 -14.19 -0.89 -8.73
CA LEU A 232 -14.46 0.04 -7.63
C LEU A 232 -15.78 0.79 -7.81
N ARG A 233 -16.08 1.22 -9.03
CA ARG A 233 -17.35 1.90 -9.33
C ARG A 233 -18.55 1.00 -9.11
N GLU A 234 -18.47 -0.24 -9.59
CA GLU A 234 -19.51 -1.26 -9.42
C GLU A 234 -19.70 -1.62 -7.94
N ALA A 235 -18.60 -1.83 -7.22
CA ALA A 235 -18.63 -2.09 -5.79
C ALA A 235 -19.31 -0.94 -5.03
N LYS A 236 -18.92 0.31 -5.29
CA LYS A 236 -19.53 1.49 -4.66
C LYS A 236 -21.02 1.59 -4.95
N ALA A 237 -21.43 1.39 -6.21
CA ALA A 237 -22.83 1.44 -6.61
C ALA A 237 -23.65 0.35 -5.88
N SER A 238 -23.16 -0.89 -5.85
CA SER A 238 -23.87 -2.02 -5.25
C SER A 238 -24.03 -1.93 -3.72
N MET A 239 -23.06 -1.32 -3.01
CA MET A 239 -23.15 -1.14 -1.56
C MET A 239 -23.81 0.19 -1.15
N GLY A 240 -24.20 1.01 -2.12
CA GLY A 240 -24.69 2.36 -1.90
C GLY A 240 -23.65 3.20 -1.16
N TRP A 241 -22.42 3.28 -1.68
CA TRP A 241 -21.34 4.06 -1.09
C TRP A 241 -21.80 5.50 -0.76
N PRO A 242 -21.46 6.05 0.42
CA PRO A 242 -21.81 7.43 0.74
C PRO A 242 -21.05 8.41 -0.18
N GLU A 243 -21.73 8.98 -1.18
CA GLU A 243 -21.13 9.96 -2.11
C GLU A 243 -21.18 11.41 -1.58
N GLU A 244 -21.89 11.67 -0.49
CA GLU A 244 -22.08 13.04 0.02
C GLU A 244 -20.78 13.63 0.60
N GLU A 245 -20.14 14.53 -0.16
CA GLU A 245 -18.86 15.22 0.15
C GLU A 245 -18.76 15.80 1.58
N ARG A 246 -19.90 16.08 2.22
CA ARG A 246 -19.93 16.69 3.55
C ARG A 246 -19.73 15.71 4.69
N ARG A 247 -20.00 14.42 4.51
CA ARG A 247 -20.16 13.50 5.64
C ARG A 247 -19.05 12.46 5.67
N GLY A 248 -18.22 12.47 6.72
CA GLY A 248 -16.98 11.69 6.74
C GLY A 248 -17.22 10.17 6.78
N ILE A 249 -16.34 9.40 6.17
CA ILE A 249 -16.34 7.93 6.18
C ILE A 249 -15.14 7.43 6.98
N LEU A 250 -15.40 6.62 8.01
CA LEU A 250 -14.36 5.92 8.76
C LEU A 250 -14.07 4.55 8.11
N GLY A 251 -12.85 4.35 7.63
CA GLY A 251 -12.39 3.06 7.14
C GLY A 251 -11.99 2.16 8.31
N VAL A 252 -12.47 0.92 8.30
CA VAL A 252 -12.17 -0.08 9.32
C VAL A 252 -11.71 -1.36 8.64
N HIS A 253 -10.52 -1.83 8.99
CA HIS A 253 -10.00 -3.10 8.52
C HIS A 253 -9.85 -4.10 9.68
N VAL A 254 -10.67 -5.15 9.66
CA VAL A 254 -10.60 -6.25 10.61
C VAL A 254 -10.06 -7.47 9.89
N ARG A 255 -8.79 -7.80 10.12
CA ARG A 255 -8.15 -8.99 9.55
C ARG A 255 -8.29 -10.16 10.53
N ARG A 256 -8.93 -11.23 10.08
CA ARG A 256 -8.95 -12.52 10.78
C ARG A 256 -8.50 -13.61 9.82
N GLY A 257 -9.31 -14.66 9.67
CA GLY A 257 -9.00 -15.83 8.85
C GLY A 257 -7.67 -16.48 9.24
N ASP A 258 -6.89 -16.81 8.22
CA ASP A 258 -5.57 -17.43 8.31
C ASP A 258 -4.54 -16.65 9.15
N SER A 259 -4.73 -15.34 9.30
CA SER A 259 -3.83 -14.49 10.07
C SER A 259 -3.86 -14.82 11.56
N CYS A 260 -5.00 -15.32 12.06
CA CYS A 260 -5.11 -15.79 13.44
C CYS A 260 -4.30 -17.06 13.67
N LEU A 261 -4.27 -17.96 12.69
CA LEU A 261 -3.45 -19.17 12.75
C LEU A 261 -1.96 -18.81 12.66
N HIS A 262 -1.58 -17.92 11.73
CA HIS A 262 -0.21 -17.40 11.64
C HIS A 262 0.28 -16.84 12.98
N ALA A 263 -0.55 -16.07 13.66
CA ALA A 263 -0.22 -15.53 14.97
C ALA A 263 -0.10 -16.61 16.05
N ALA A 264 -0.93 -17.66 16.00
CA ALA A 264 -0.81 -18.79 16.92
C ALA A 264 0.46 -19.63 16.66
N MET A 265 0.93 -19.68 15.41
CA MET A 265 2.13 -20.43 15.01
C MET A 265 3.43 -19.62 15.11
N SER A 266 3.35 -18.29 15.13
CA SER A 266 4.51 -17.40 15.16
C SER A 266 4.66 -16.70 16.51
N ALA A 267 5.85 -16.77 17.10
CA ALA A 267 6.18 -16.02 18.31
C ALA A 267 6.24 -14.49 18.10
N SER A 268 6.31 -14.01 16.85
CA SER A 268 6.50 -12.60 16.53
C SER A 268 5.22 -11.83 16.22
N ARG A 269 4.08 -12.52 15.99
CA ARG A 269 2.82 -11.88 15.59
C ARG A 269 1.79 -11.90 16.73
N PRO A 270 1.10 -10.79 16.99
CA PRO A 270 0.08 -10.75 18.02
C PRO A 270 -1.11 -11.62 17.60
N LEU A 271 -1.73 -12.30 18.56
CA LEU A 271 -3.00 -12.99 18.35
C LEU A 271 -4.04 -12.05 17.74
N CYS A 272 -4.96 -12.61 16.96
CA CYS A 272 -6.04 -11.85 16.35
C CYS A 272 -6.78 -10.99 17.37
N MET A 273 -6.96 -9.72 17.02
CA MET A 273 -7.57 -8.78 17.93
C MET A 273 -9.08 -9.01 18.02
N PRO A 274 -9.64 -9.04 19.25
CA PRO A 274 -11.07 -9.24 19.43
C PRO A 274 -11.87 -8.03 18.93
N THR A 275 -13.10 -8.28 18.46
CA THR A 275 -13.97 -7.26 17.83
C THR A 275 -14.18 -6.04 18.73
N ASN A 276 -14.24 -6.23 20.05
CA ASN A 276 -14.45 -5.14 21.01
C ASN A 276 -13.34 -4.08 20.99
N LEU A 277 -12.08 -4.44 20.70
CA LEU A 277 -11.00 -3.45 20.58
C LEU A 277 -11.23 -2.51 19.39
N TYR A 278 -11.65 -3.07 18.25
CA TYR A 278 -12.06 -2.28 17.09
C TYR A 278 -13.25 -1.38 17.42
N LEU A 279 -14.29 -1.90 18.07
CA LEU A 279 -15.46 -1.10 18.46
C LEU A 279 -15.10 0.05 19.40
N ASN A 280 -14.16 -0.14 20.32
CA ASN A 280 -13.67 0.91 21.22
C ASN A 280 -12.87 1.99 20.46
N ALA A 281 -12.00 1.58 19.54
CA ALA A 281 -11.26 2.50 18.68
C ALA A 281 -12.19 3.31 17.77
N ILE A 282 -13.22 2.67 17.20
CA ILE A 282 -14.25 3.32 16.39
C ILE A 282 -15.07 4.29 17.24
N ALA A 283 -15.48 3.90 18.45
CA ALA A 283 -16.19 4.80 19.35
C ALA A 283 -15.37 6.06 19.66
N THR A 284 -14.06 5.92 19.84
CA THR A 284 -13.13 7.03 20.03
C THR A 284 -13.12 7.94 18.80
N MET A 285 -12.92 7.39 17.61
CA MET A 285 -12.94 8.13 16.34
C MET A 285 -14.26 8.86 16.09
N VAL A 286 -15.39 8.19 16.26
CA VAL A 286 -16.74 8.74 16.10
C VAL A 286 -17.07 9.80 17.16
N SER A 287 -16.51 9.69 18.37
CA SER A 287 -16.70 10.72 19.40
C SER A 287 -15.91 12.00 19.10
N LYS A 288 -14.78 11.87 18.41
CA LYS A 288 -13.89 12.99 18.09
C LYS A 288 -14.25 13.68 16.78
N TYR A 289 -14.81 12.95 15.83
CA TYR A 289 -15.11 13.47 14.50
C TYR A 289 -16.51 13.08 14.03
N GLU A 290 -17.10 13.93 13.20
CA GLU A 290 -18.46 13.79 12.66
C GLU A 290 -18.53 12.80 11.48
N PHE A 291 -18.16 11.54 11.73
CA PHE A 291 -18.39 10.46 10.76
C PHE A 291 -19.87 10.11 10.70
N THR A 292 -20.35 9.81 9.49
CA THR A 292 -21.74 9.35 9.29
C THR A 292 -21.79 7.93 8.77
N ALA A 293 -20.66 7.41 8.30
CA ALA A 293 -20.55 6.08 7.77
C ALA A 293 -19.28 5.38 8.21
N ILE A 294 -19.36 4.05 8.26
CA ILE A 294 -18.25 3.13 8.45
C ILE A 294 -18.14 2.29 7.20
N PHE A 295 -16.96 2.27 6.58
CA PHE A 295 -16.62 1.23 5.63
C PHE A 295 -15.85 0.11 6.34
N LEU A 296 -16.34 -1.12 6.24
CA LEU A 296 -15.74 -2.28 6.87
C LEU A 296 -15.17 -3.25 5.83
N ALA A 297 -13.85 -3.36 5.81
CA ALA A 297 -13.10 -4.43 5.14
C ALA A 297 -12.84 -5.55 6.15
N THR A 298 -13.37 -6.75 5.90
CA THR A 298 -13.26 -7.89 6.81
C THR A 298 -13.55 -9.21 6.13
N ASP A 299 -12.82 -10.24 6.55
CA ASP A 299 -13.05 -11.65 6.24
C ASP A 299 -14.00 -12.34 7.24
N SER A 300 -14.43 -11.64 8.30
CA SER A 300 -15.17 -12.25 9.42
C SER A 300 -16.64 -11.84 9.53
N LYS A 301 -17.53 -12.83 9.51
CA LYS A 301 -18.98 -12.66 9.75
C LYS A 301 -19.27 -12.05 11.14
N GLU A 302 -18.59 -12.52 12.18
CA GLU A 302 -18.76 -11.98 13.55
C GLU A 302 -18.41 -10.48 13.62
N ALA A 303 -17.37 -10.04 12.92
CA ALA A 303 -17.02 -8.62 12.85
C ALA A 303 -18.12 -7.79 12.19
N ILE A 304 -18.77 -8.31 11.12
CA ILE A 304 -19.91 -7.64 10.46
C ILE A 304 -21.08 -7.51 11.42
N GLU A 305 -21.44 -8.58 12.15
CA GLU A 305 -22.54 -8.54 13.10
C GLU A 305 -22.28 -7.55 14.24
N GLY A 306 -21.07 -7.57 14.81
CA GLY A 306 -20.63 -6.63 15.83
C GLY A 306 -20.71 -5.19 15.34
N MET A 307 -20.21 -4.93 14.13
CA MET A 307 -20.22 -3.60 13.52
C MET A 307 -21.63 -3.14 13.16
N THR A 308 -22.49 -4.04 12.71
CA THR A 308 -23.89 -3.74 12.37
C THR A 308 -24.64 -3.29 13.62
N ARG A 309 -24.49 -4.00 14.74
CA ARG A 309 -25.09 -3.60 16.03
C ARG A 309 -24.57 -2.25 16.50
N PHE A 310 -23.26 -2.03 16.40
CA PHE A 310 -22.63 -0.76 16.78
C PHE A 310 -23.12 0.41 15.92
N ALA A 311 -23.05 0.27 14.60
CA ALA A 311 -23.45 1.32 13.66
C ALA A 311 -24.92 1.70 13.82
N ARG A 312 -25.82 0.70 13.95
CA ARG A 312 -27.24 0.93 14.22
C ARG A 312 -27.47 1.72 15.52
N LYS A 313 -26.78 1.36 16.61
CA LYS A 313 -26.88 2.06 17.89
C LYS A 313 -26.42 3.52 17.81
N ARG A 314 -25.49 3.83 16.91
CA ARG A 314 -24.91 5.16 16.72
C ARG A 314 -25.54 5.97 15.58
N GLY A 315 -26.54 5.42 14.88
CA GLY A 315 -27.12 6.07 13.71
C GLY A 315 -26.15 6.22 12.53
N LEU A 316 -25.11 5.36 12.47
CA LEU A 316 -24.12 5.36 11.39
C LEU A 316 -24.54 4.40 10.28
N LYS A 317 -24.24 4.77 9.03
CA LYS A 317 -24.38 3.86 7.88
C LYS A 317 -23.19 2.91 7.84
N LEU A 318 -23.43 1.61 7.88
CA LEU A 318 -22.40 0.61 7.65
C LEU A 318 -22.41 0.16 6.18
N VAL A 319 -21.26 0.23 5.51
CA VAL A 319 -21.04 -0.30 4.17
C VAL A 319 -19.89 -1.29 4.17
N TYR A 320 -20.03 -2.38 3.43
CA TYR A 320 -19.04 -3.43 3.27
C TYR A 320 -19.36 -4.23 2.00
N GLN A 321 -18.36 -4.88 1.43
CA GLN A 321 -18.57 -5.73 0.25
C GLN A 321 -19.41 -6.97 0.57
N ARG A 322 -20.39 -7.28 -0.28
CA ARG A 322 -21.25 -8.47 -0.14
C ARG A 322 -20.71 -9.60 -1.00
N PHE A 323 -20.04 -10.55 -0.38
CA PHE A 323 -19.60 -11.80 -0.98
C PHE A 323 -19.62 -12.90 0.09
N ASP A 324 -19.61 -14.16 -0.35
CA ASP A 324 -19.57 -15.31 0.54
C ASP A 324 -18.22 -15.36 1.27
N ARG A 325 -18.24 -15.19 2.59
CA ARG A 325 -17.06 -15.17 3.45
C ARG A 325 -16.69 -16.55 3.97
N ASP A 326 -17.51 -17.56 3.74
CA ASP A 326 -17.18 -18.93 4.12
C ASP A 326 -15.95 -19.45 3.38
N VAL A 327 -15.63 -18.84 2.23
CA VAL A 327 -14.38 -19.05 1.50
C VAL A 327 -13.11 -18.74 2.34
N PHE A 328 -13.23 -17.93 3.39
CA PHE A 328 -12.14 -17.59 4.31
C PHE A 328 -12.21 -18.30 5.66
N SER A 329 -13.16 -19.22 5.84
CA SER A 329 -13.37 -19.94 7.11
C SER A 329 -12.39 -21.09 7.35
N ASN A 330 -11.65 -21.50 6.32
CA ASN A 330 -10.68 -22.58 6.40
C ASN A 330 -9.39 -22.17 7.14
N SER A 331 -8.78 -23.11 7.83
CA SER A 331 -7.52 -22.92 8.57
C SER A 331 -6.26 -22.91 7.69
N PHE A 332 -6.39 -22.93 6.36
CA PHE A 332 -5.23 -22.91 5.46
C PHE A 332 -4.89 -21.49 5.01
N PHE A 333 -3.62 -21.25 4.66
CA PHE A 333 -3.18 -19.98 4.09
C PHE A 333 -3.89 -19.72 2.77
N ILE A 334 -4.36 -18.48 2.59
CA ILE A 334 -5.13 -18.09 1.40
C ILE A 334 -4.31 -18.29 0.14
N GLU A 335 -3.01 -17.98 0.19
CA GLU A 335 -2.07 -18.16 -0.92
C GLU A 335 -2.01 -19.64 -1.34
N HIS A 336 -1.88 -20.56 -0.39
CA HIS A 336 -1.85 -21.99 -0.70
C HIS A 336 -3.19 -22.50 -1.20
N MET A 337 -4.32 -22.01 -0.68
CA MET A 337 -5.64 -22.39 -1.21
C MET A 337 -5.80 -21.95 -2.67
N VAL A 338 -5.32 -20.77 -3.01
CA VAL A 338 -5.29 -20.25 -4.39
C VAL A 338 -4.35 -21.08 -5.27
N GLU A 339 -3.12 -21.33 -4.81
CA GLU A 339 -2.12 -22.12 -5.55
C GLU A 339 -2.59 -23.56 -5.85
N ASN A 340 -3.35 -24.16 -4.93
CA ASN A 340 -3.88 -25.51 -5.08
C ASN A 340 -5.28 -25.56 -5.73
N GLY A 341 -5.84 -24.42 -6.15
CA GLY A 341 -7.14 -24.34 -6.83
C GLY A 341 -8.35 -24.60 -5.94
N PHE A 342 -8.20 -24.57 -4.61
CA PHE A 342 -9.32 -24.68 -3.66
C PHE A 342 -10.11 -23.39 -3.50
N LEU A 343 -9.53 -22.26 -3.92
CA LEU A 343 -10.13 -20.95 -3.83
C LEU A 343 -9.94 -20.20 -5.13
N GLU A 344 -11.02 -19.60 -5.64
CA GLU A 344 -11.00 -18.85 -6.88
C GLU A 344 -10.17 -17.56 -6.71
N THR A 345 -9.03 -17.50 -7.39
CA THR A 345 -8.10 -16.37 -7.38
C THR A 345 -8.78 -15.03 -7.64
N GLN A 346 -9.78 -15.03 -8.53
CA GLN A 346 -10.54 -13.85 -8.91
C GLN A 346 -11.21 -13.22 -7.70
N ILE A 347 -12.03 -13.99 -6.98
CA ILE A 347 -12.82 -13.49 -5.84
C ILE A 347 -11.90 -12.92 -4.77
N VAL A 348 -10.82 -13.63 -4.43
CA VAL A 348 -9.86 -13.17 -3.41
C VAL A 348 -9.18 -11.88 -3.84
N THR A 349 -8.69 -11.83 -5.07
CA THR A 349 -7.92 -10.69 -5.57
C THR A 349 -8.80 -9.46 -5.70
N GLU A 350 -9.92 -9.59 -6.42
CA GLU A 350 -10.84 -8.48 -6.67
C GLU A 350 -11.41 -7.93 -5.36
N SER A 351 -11.89 -8.80 -4.46
CA SER A 351 -12.43 -8.35 -3.17
C SER A 351 -11.36 -7.66 -2.31
N THR A 352 -10.14 -8.21 -2.23
CA THR A 352 -9.06 -7.62 -1.43
C THR A 352 -8.62 -6.26 -1.99
N LEU A 353 -8.50 -6.15 -3.33
CA LEU A 353 -8.13 -4.88 -3.96
C LEU A 353 -9.24 -3.84 -3.84
N VAL A 354 -10.50 -4.22 -4.00
CA VAL A 354 -11.63 -3.31 -3.76
C VAL A 354 -11.62 -2.83 -2.31
N ASP A 355 -11.47 -3.72 -1.33
CA ASP A 355 -11.37 -3.34 0.09
C ASP A 355 -10.22 -2.38 0.34
N LEU A 356 -9.03 -2.67 -0.20
CA LEU A 356 -7.85 -1.82 -0.05
C LEU A 356 -8.10 -0.38 -0.54
N PHE A 357 -8.63 -0.23 -1.75
CA PHE A 357 -8.81 1.10 -2.33
C PHE A 357 -10.00 1.85 -1.73
N LEU A 358 -11.06 1.15 -1.32
CA LEU A 358 -12.16 1.78 -0.57
C LEU A 358 -11.69 2.23 0.84
N LEU A 359 -10.83 1.46 1.51
CA LEU A 359 -10.16 1.92 2.74
C LEU A 359 -9.33 3.17 2.47
N ALA A 360 -8.58 3.22 1.36
CA ALA A 360 -7.75 4.37 0.99
C ALA A 360 -8.56 5.63 0.61
N GLU A 361 -9.82 5.47 0.25
CA GLU A 361 -10.75 6.56 -0.05
C GLU A 361 -11.46 7.14 1.18
N CYS A 362 -11.40 6.46 2.33
CA CYS A 362 -11.97 6.95 3.58
C CYS A 362 -11.24 8.20 4.12
N ASP A 363 -11.78 8.82 5.17
CA ASP A 363 -11.19 10.02 5.80
C ASP A 363 -10.27 9.70 6.99
N ALA A 364 -10.43 8.51 7.57
CA ALA A 364 -9.64 8.02 8.69
C ALA A 364 -9.59 6.48 8.65
N LEU A 365 -8.66 5.89 9.41
CA LEU A 365 -8.44 4.45 9.43
C LEU A 365 -8.40 3.87 10.84
N VAL A 366 -9.18 2.81 11.09
CA VAL A 366 -8.99 1.90 12.23
C VAL A 366 -8.58 0.54 11.68
N GLY A 367 -7.45 0.00 12.12
CA GLY A 367 -6.94 -1.28 11.65
C GLY A 367 -5.95 -1.89 12.62
N GLY A 368 -5.24 -2.95 12.23
CA GLY A 368 -4.06 -3.45 12.94
C GLY A 368 -2.84 -3.37 12.02
N PHE A 369 -1.77 -2.71 12.43
CA PHE A 369 -0.58 -2.49 11.60
C PHE A 369 0.39 -3.67 11.57
N SER A 370 0.11 -4.72 12.35
CA SER A 370 0.58 -6.08 12.03
C SER A 370 0.10 -6.56 10.66
N SER A 371 -1.04 -6.06 10.16
CA SER A 371 -1.51 -6.34 8.79
C SER A 371 -0.84 -5.44 7.75
N GLN A 372 -0.15 -6.08 6.79
CA GLN A 372 0.40 -5.42 5.61
C GLN A 372 -0.65 -4.62 4.83
N LEU A 373 -1.89 -5.12 4.77
CA LEU A 373 -2.99 -4.47 4.06
C LEU A 373 -3.44 -3.18 4.75
N SER A 374 -3.53 -3.17 6.09
CA SER A 374 -3.83 -1.94 6.85
C SER A 374 -2.74 -0.88 6.66
N ARG A 375 -1.46 -1.27 6.68
CA ARG A 375 -0.36 -0.33 6.41
C ARG A 375 -0.40 0.22 4.99
N LEU A 376 -0.70 -0.64 4.02
CA LEU A 376 -0.87 -0.23 2.62
C LEU A 376 -2.03 0.77 2.48
N ALA A 377 -3.19 0.47 3.08
CA ALA A 377 -4.34 1.36 3.09
C ALA A 377 -4.01 2.73 3.70
N LEU A 378 -3.33 2.77 4.85
CA LEU A 378 -2.89 4.03 5.47
C LEU A 378 -1.96 4.83 4.54
N SER A 379 -1.01 4.15 3.91
CA SER A 379 -0.01 4.77 3.02
C SER A 379 -0.66 5.38 1.78
N LEU A 380 -1.61 4.66 1.17
CA LEU A 380 -2.39 5.15 0.03
C LEU A 380 -3.32 6.29 0.42
N LEU A 381 -4.00 6.18 1.57
CA LEU A 381 -4.87 7.23 2.10
C LEU A 381 -4.08 8.51 2.37
N ALA A 382 -2.92 8.40 3.04
CA ALA A 382 -2.04 9.53 3.30
C ALA A 382 -1.53 10.20 2.02
N THR A 383 -1.18 9.39 1.00
CA THR A 383 -0.75 9.93 -0.31
C THR A 383 -1.90 10.62 -1.04
N ARG A 384 -3.11 10.08 -0.96
CA ARG A 384 -4.31 10.69 -1.55
C ARG A 384 -4.57 12.08 -0.96
N VAL A 385 -4.43 12.24 0.36
CA VAL A 385 -4.66 13.53 1.04
C VAL A 385 -3.41 14.41 1.16
N GLY A 386 -2.22 13.89 0.84
CA GLY A 386 -0.94 14.60 0.93
C GLY A 386 -0.45 14.84 2.36
N LYS A 387 -0.97 14.10 3.35
CA LYS A 387 -0.61 14.22 4.77
C LYS A 387 -1.05 13.00 5.60
N PRO A 388 -0.55 12.85 6.83
CA PRO A 388 -1.05 11.83 7.77
C PRO A 388 -2.54 12.02 8.10
N PRO A 389 -3.39 11.01 7.85
CA PRO A 389 -4.80 11.03 8.25
C PRO A 389 -4.95 10.65 9.73
N PRO A 390 -6.11 10.88 10.37
CA PRO A 390 -6.41 10.24 11.64
C PRO A 390 -6.35 8.72 11.51
N PHE A 391 -5.70 8.05 12.45
CA PHE A 391 -5.68 6.59 12.49
C PHE A 391 -5.58 6.01 13.90
N ILE A 392 -6.01 4.76 14.07
CA ILE A 392 -5.73 3.92 15.25
C ILE A 392 -5.32 2.52 14.76
N SER A 393 -4.17 2.06 15.23
CA SER A 393 -3.77 0.65 15.20
C SER A 393 -4.21 -0.03 16.50
N VAL A 394 -5.18 -0.95 16.41
CA VAL A 394 -5.75 -1.63 17.58
C VAL A 394 -4.79 -2.64 18.23
N ASP A 395 -3.74 -3.02 17.50
CA ASP A 395 -2.69 -3.91 17.98
C ASP A 395 -1.50 -3.19 18.64
N GLY A 396 -1.54 -1.85 18.70
CA GLY A 396 -0.47 -1.05 19.27
C GLY A 396 0.79 -0.99 18.42
N TYR A 397 0.82 -1.63 17.23
CA TYR A 397 1.93 -1.51 16.30
C TYR A 397 1.92 -0.11 15.68
N SER A 398 3.09 0.50 15.57
CA SER A 398 3.30 1.67 14.72
C SER A 398 3.39 1.22 13.26
N TRP A 399 3.19 2.15 12.32
CA TRP A 399 3.34 1.83 10.90
C TRP A 399 4.76 1.35 10.59
N GLY A 400 5.77 1.97 11.22
CA GLY A 400 7.18 1.75 10.94
C GLY A 400 7.82 0.57 11.66
N ARG A 401 7.21 0.03 12.74
CA ARG A 401 7.77 -1.12 13.47
C ARG A 401 8.03 -2.30 12.54
N HIS A 402 7.12 -2.57 11.63
CA HIS A 402 7.25 -3.70 10.74
C HIS A 402 8.28 -3.49 9.62
N ALA A 403 8.64 -2.25 9.27
CA ALA A 403 9.77 -2.00 8.37
C ALA A 403 11.08 -2.52 8.99
N LEU A 404 11.19 -2.48 10.33
CA LEU A 404 12.30 -3.07 11.08
C LEU A 404 12.17 -4.60 11.19
N GLU A 405 10.95 -5.13 11.25
CA GLU A 405 10.72 -6.59 11.24
C GLU A 405 10.91 -7.20 9.84
N GLU A 406 10.58 -6.48 8.77
CA GLU A 406 10.90 -6.87 7.39
C GLU A 406 12.42 -6.93 7.19
N MET A 407 13.19 -6.03 7.83
CA MET A 407 14.65 -6.15 7.88
C MET A 407 15.09 -7.44 8.58
N TRP A 408 14.36 -7.87 9.61
CA TRP A 408 14.65 -9.10 10.34
C TRP A 408 14.28 -10.34 9.52
N GLU A 409 13.08 -10.40 8.92
CA GLU A 409 12.66 -11.51 8.04
C GLU A 409 13.62 -11.67 6.85
N VAL A 410 13.99 -10.58 6.18
CA VAL A 410 15.01 -10.57 5.11
C VAL A 410 16.38 -11.04 5.62
N SER A 411 16.68 -10.83 6.90
CA SER A 411 17.93 -11.31 7.51
C SER A 411 17.87 -12.79 7.91
N GLN A 412 16.70 -13.33 8.24
CA GLN A 412 16.50 -14.74 8.55
C GLN A 412 16.50 -15.61 7.28
N GLU A 413 15.89 -15.15 6.19
CA GLU A 413 15.99 -15.80 4.87
C GLU A 413 17.43 -15.87 4.33
N LEU A 414 18.34 -15.02 4.83
CA LEU A 414 19.78 -15.04 4.49
C LEU A 414 20.60 -16.03 5.33
N LEU A 415 20.08 -16.45 6.49
CA LEU A 415 20.78 -17.33 7.44
C LEU A 415 20.42 -18.81 7.27
N HIS A 416 19.33 -19.10 6.56
CA HIS A 416 18.89 -20.42 6.13
C HIS A 416 19.18 -20.63 4.65
#